data_AF-A0AAE0K4R7-F1
#
_entry.id   AF-A0AAE0K4R7-F1
#
_cell.length_a   1.000
_cell.length_b   1.000
_cell.length_c   1.000
_cell.angle_alpha   90.00
_cell.angle_beta   90.00
_cell.angle_gamma   90.00
#
_symmetry.space_group_name_H-M   'P 1'
#
loop_
_entity.id
_entity.type
_entity.pdbx_description
1 polymer ?
#
loop_
_entity_poly.entity_id
_entity_poly.type
_entity_poly.pdbx_seq_one_letter_code
_entity_poly.pdbx_strand_id
1 'polypeptide(L)'
;MLNVREPDITAWPPEEAAFFLCCLTTHPYWSRVWVIQEFLLNKEVDICCGSTRINWLRFKEYLYDFQLLHNSAAALRPLLTARHPDDTEPYLQPLLQLLVHYRHSSCKDPRDRVFALLGLVTPAERDALCEFFPDYNLSHDEVVVIALAHLMRFHPRRIKRHEADDIFMGLGVMEASATKKRRLFSMAGKHLRLRGLGEQAGNHVHLEQDSWDNAAERGGKNTTTSNNVPRHSKMGYWILALVPGCFLFLMQPSLLPSWLGRWWR
;
A
#
# COMPACT_ATOMS: atom_id res chain seq x y z
N MET A 1 -3.00 -32.67 -7.07
CA MET A 1 -4.03 -31.63 -7.17
C MET A 1 -4.95 -31.79 -5.98
N LEU A 2 -4.90 -30.87 -5.00
CA LEU A 2 -5.89 -30.85 -3.92
C LEU A 2 -7.21 -30.36 -4.53
N ASN A 3 -8.29 -31.12 -4.35
CA ASN A 3 -9.64 -30.73 -4.76
C ASN A 3 -10.11 -29.56 -3.87
N VAL A 4 -9.72 -28.34 -4.24
CA VAL A 4 -10.20 -27.12 -3.60
C VAL A 4 -11.64 -26.89 -4.07
N ARG A 5 -12.62 -27.20 -3.22
CA ARG A 5 -14.03 -26.92 -3.49
C ARG A 5 -14.28 -25.43 -3.29
N GLU A 6 -15.01 -24.80 -4.21
CA GLU A 6 -15.63 -23.52 -3.90
C GLU A 6 -16.63 -23.74 -2.76
N PRO A 7 -16.55 -22.99 -1.65
CA PRO A 7 -17.55 -23.09 -0.61
C PRO A 7 -18.87 -22.57 -1.17
N ASP A 8 -19.94 -23.32 -0.95
CA ASP A 8 -21.26 -22.75 -1.08
C ASP A 8 -21.60 -22.05 0.25
N ILE A 9 -21.13 -20.82 0.43
CA ILE A 9 -21.37 -20.04 1.66
C ILE A 9 -22.88 -19.86 1.92
N THR A 10 -23.69 -19.90 0.86
CA THR A 10 -25.16 -19.91 0.92
C THR A 10 -25.76 -21.16 1.57
N ALA A 11 -25.02 -22.26 1.62
CA ALA A 11 -25.45 -23.47 2.31
C ALA A 11 -25.13 -23.43 3.82
N TRP A 12 -24.36 -22.45 4.27
CA TRP A 12 -24.03 -22.30 5.70
C TRP A 12 -25.17 -21.61 6.44
N PRO A 13 -25.33 -21.87 7.75
CA PRO A 13 -26.19 -21.05 8.59
C PRO A 13 -25.82 -19.56 8.44
N PRO A 14 -26.80 -18.64 8.29
CA PRO A 14 -26.52 -17.23 8.03
C PRO A 14 -25.57 -16.58 9.06
N GLU A 15 -25.68 -16.95 10.34
CA GLU A 15 -24.80 -16.43 11.39
C GLU A 15 -23.34 -16.87 11.22
N GLU A 16 -23.11 -18.12 10.80
CA GLU A 16 -21.77 -18.66 10.55
C GLU A 16 -21.14 -18.03 9.30
N ALA A 17 -21.93 -17.86 8.23
CA ALA A 17 -21.51 -17.16 7.02
C ALA A 17 -21.15 -15.69 7.33
N ALA A 18 -22.01 -14.97 8.06
CA ALA A 18 -21.75 -13.59 8.47
C ALA A 18 -20.48 -13.48 9.32
N PHE A 19 -20.30 -14.37 10.30
CA PHE A 19 -19.11 -14.40 11.14
C PHE A 19 -17.84 -14.66 10.32
N PHE A 20 -17.85 -15.65 9.44
CA PHE A 20 -16.72 -15.94 8.56
C PHE A 20 -16.34 -14.76 7.68
N LEU A 21 -17.32 -14.14 7.01
CA LEU A 21 -17.09 -12.96 6.16
C LEU A 21 -16.57 -11.77 6.99
N CYS A 22 -17.06 -11.59 8.21
CA CYS A 22 -16.57 -10.56 9.13
C CYS A 22 -15.10 -10.81 9.53
N CYS A 23 -14.74 -12.02 9.91
CA CYS A 23 -13.35 -12.39 10.21
C CYS A 23 -12.43 -12.20 9.00
N LEU A 24 -12.90 -12.57 7.81
CA LEU A 24 -12.12 -12.43 6.58
C LEU A 24 -11.91 -10.96 6.21
N THR A 25 -12.95 -10.12 6.29
CA THR A 25 -12.87 -8.69 5.94
C THR A 25 -12.07 -7.85 6.94
N THR A 26 -12.00 -8.28 8.19
CA THR A 26 -11.21 -7.63 9.24
C THR A 26 -9.78 -8.15 9.32
N HIS A 27 -9.41 -9.15 8.51
CA HIS A 27 -8.10 -9.77 8.62
C HIS A 27 -6.95 -8.79 8.28
N PRO A 28 -5.87 -8.73 9.08
CA PRO A 28 -4.72 -7.83 8.85
C PRO A 28 -3.99 -8.02 7.52
N TYR A 29 -4.27 -9.10 6.79
CA TYR A 29 -3.71 -9.35 5.46
C TYR A 29 -4.05 -8.21 4.50
N TRP A 30 -5.30 -7.76 4.51
CA TRP A 30 -5.80 -6.73 3.59
C TRP A 30 -5.13 -5.37 3.80
N SER A 31 -4.53 -5.13 4.97
CA SER A 31 -3.80 -3.88 5.19
C SER A 31 -2.44 -3.88 4.50
N ARG A 32 -1.89 -5.01 4.06
CA ARG A 32 -0.52 -5.08 3.52
C ARG A 32 -0.43 -4.36 2.17
N VAL A 33 0.61 -3.55 1.98
CA VAL A 33 0.81 -2.77 0.73
C VAL A 33 0.95 -3.66 -0.51
N TRP A 34 1.60 -4.81 -0.40
CA TRP A 34 1.76 -5.77 -1.51
C TRP A 34 0.43 -6.34 -2.02
N VAL A 35 -0.57 -6.45 -1.14
CA VAL A 35 -1.90 -6.94 -1.52
C VAL A 35 -2.56 -6.02 -2.53
N ILE A 36 -2.21 -4.73 -2.55
CA ILE A 36 -2.78 -3.77 -3.50
C ILE A 36 -2.44 -4.18 -4.95
N GLN A 37 -1.18 -4.50 -5.23
CA GLN A 37 -0.77 -4.98 -6.56
C GLN A 37 -1.34 -6.35 -6.88
N GLU A 38 -1.23 -7.30 -5.94
CA GLU A 38 -1.79 -8.65 -6.10
C GLU A 38 -3.28 -8.61 -6.45
N PHE A 39 -3.98 -7.61 -5.93
CA PHE A 39 -5.41 -7.48 -6.12
C PHE A 39 -5.79 -6.73 -7.39
N LEU A 40 -5.13 -5.61 -7.68
CA LEU A 40 -5.53 -4.69 -8.75
C LEU A 40 -4.91 -5.02 -10.11
N LEU A 41 -3.78 -5.72 -10.18
CA LEU A 41 -3.15 -6.08 -11.45
C LEU A 41 -3.67 -7.39 -12.05
N ASN A 42 -4.30 -8.23 -11.24
CA ASN A 42 -4.84 -9.49 -11.71
C ASN A 42 -6.20 -9.28 -12.37
N LYS A 43 -6.51 -10.09 -13.39
CA LYS A 43 -7.84 -10.09 -14.04
C LYS A 43 -8.84 -10.89 -13.21
N GLU A 44 -8.42 -12.08 -12.79
CA GLU A 44 -9.19 -12.96 -11.91
C GLU A 44 -8.53 -12.96 -10.54
N VAL A 45 -9.34 -12.75 -9.50
CA VAL A 45 -8.89 -12.82 -8.12
C VAL A 45 -9.81 -13.79 -7.41
N ASP A 46 -9.20 -14.79 -6.79
CA ASP A 46 -9.87 -15.61 -5.81
C ASP A 46 -9.36 -15.27 -4.42
N ILE A 47 -10.18 -15.52 -3.43
CA ILE A 47 -9.82 -15.39 -2.03
C ILE A 47 -9.70 -16.81 -1.48
N CYS A 48 -8.49 -17.17 -1.05
CA CYS A 48 -8.23 -18.45 -0.40
C CYS A 48 -8.12 -18.28 1.11
N CYS A 49 -8.94 -19.02 1.84
CA CYS A 49 -8.85 -19.12 3.30
C CYS A 49 -8.83 -20.59 3.68
N GLY A 50 -7.65 -21.13 3.99
CA GLY A 50 -7.52 -22.56 4.28
C GLY A 50 -7.79 -23.44 3.05
N SER A 51 -8.72 -24.39 3.16
CA SER A 51 -9.16 -25.28 2.06
C SER A 51 -10.22 -24.66 1.14
N THR A 52 -10.59 -23.41 1.42
CA THR A 52 -11.72 -22.71 0.82
C THR A 52 -11.25 -21.68 -0.19
N ARG A 53 -11.87 -21.62 -1.37
CA ARG A 53 -11.58 -20.64 -2.45
C ARG A 53 -12.86 -19.96 -2.92
N ILE A 54 -12.91 -18.63 -2.92
CA ILE A 54 -14.09 -17.86 -3.34
C ILE A 54 -13.67 -16.85 -4.39
N ASN A 55 -14.36 -16.82 -5.53
CA ASN A 55 -14.14 -15.78 -6.54
C ASN A 55 -14.48 -14.38 -5.98
N TRP A 56 -13.69 -13.38 -6.33
CA TRP A 56 -13.87 -12.01 -5.85
C TRP A 56 -15.27 -11.42 -6.10
N LEU A 57 -15.86 -11.65 -7.28
CA LEU A 57 -17.17 -11.08 -7.62
C LEU A 57 -18.24 -11.68 -6.70
N ARG A 58 -18.21 -12.99 -6.51
CA ARG A 58 -19.09 -13.71 -5.57
C ARG A 58 -18.86 -13.28 -4.12
N PHE A 59 -17.61 -13.07 -3.72
CA PHE A 59 -17.29 -12.54 -2.39
C PHE A 59 -17.90 -11.15 -2.19
N LYS A 60 -17.82 -10.26 -3.20
CA LYS A 60 -18.42 -8.93 -3.16
C LYS A 60 -19.94 -8.97 -3.04
N GLU A 61 -20.61 -9.89 -3.74
CA GLU A 61 -22.05 -10.15 -3.59
C GLU A 61 -22.39 -10.54 -2.15
N TYR A 62 -21.63 -11.47 -1.56
CA TYR A 62 -21.83 -11.83 -0.16
C TYR A 62 -21.61 -10.67 0.81
N LEU A 63 -20.62 -9.81 0.59
CA LEU A 63 -20.45 -8.63 1.45
C LEU A 63 -21.64 -7.67 1.36
N TYR A 64 -22.32 -7.61 0.22
CA TYR A 64 -23.53 -6.82 0.03
C TYR A 64 -24.73 -7.46 0.75
N ASP A 65 -24.99 -8.74 0.50
CA ASP A 65 -26.12 -9.48 1.07
C ASP A 65 -26.09 -9.48 2.60
N PHE A 66 -24.90 -9.61 3.19
CA PHE A 66 -24.69 -9.59 4.65
C PHE A 66 -24.47 -8.18 5.22
N GLN A 67 -24.57 -7.12 4.42
CA GLN A 67 -24.40 -5.71 4.83
C GLN A 67 -23.04 -5.40 5.51
N LEU A 68 -21.98 -6.13 5.14
CA LEU A 68 -20.66 -6.04 5.77
C LEU A 68 -19.75 -4.97 5.15
N LEU A 69 -20.08 -4.48 3.94
CA LEU A 69 -19.28 -3.47 3.22
C LEU A 69 -19.06 -2.19 4.05
N HIS A 70 -20.04 -1.79 4.86
CA HIS A 70 -20.03 -0.50 5.57
C HIS A 70 -19.47 -0.62 7.00
N ASN A 71 -19.43 -1.83 7.57
CA ASN A 71 -19.22 -2.03 9.00
C ASN A 71 -17.86 -2.63 9.37
N SER A 72 -17.24 -3.43 8.48
CA SER A 72 -16.10 -4.28 8.90
C SER A 72 -14.93 -4.34 7.90
N ALA A 73 -15.04 -3.68 6.74
CA ALA A 73 -14.12 -3.85 5.62
C ALA A 73 -13.20 -2.64 5.36
N ALA A 74 -12.78 -1.91 6.41
CA ALA A 74 -12.03 -0.65 6.26
C ALA A 74 -10.74 -0.80 5.43
N ALA A 75 -9.98 -1.89 5.64
CA ALA A 75 -8.76 -2.18 4.88
C ALA A 75 -9.03 -2.66 3.45
N LEU A 76 -10.18 -3.31 3.19
CA LEU A 76 -10.58 -3.68 1.82
C LEU A 76 -11.14 -2.51 1.03
N ARG A 77 -11.71 -1.49 1.70
CA ARG A 77 -12.45 -0.42 1.02
C ARG A 77 -11.66 0.25 -0.12
N PRO A 78 -10.38 0.61 0.04
CA PRO A 78 -9.57 1.14 -1.06
C PRO A 78 -9.46 0.19 -2.26
N LEU A 79 -9.40 -1.12 -2.02
CA LEU A 79 -9.34 -2.15 -3.06
C LEU A 79 -10.70 -2.34 -3.75
N LEU A 80 -11.79 -2.29 -2.98
CA LEU A 80 -13.17 -2.35 -3.47
C LEU A 80 -13.50 -1.18 -4.40
N THR A 81 -13.01 0.02 -4.08
CA THR A 81 -13.27 1.24 -4.89
C THR A 81 -12.38 1.33 -6.12
N ALA A 82 -11.20 0.72 -6.09
CA ALA A 82 -10.25 0.78 -7.20
C ALA A 82 -10.51 -0.26 -8.29
N ARG A 83 -11.40 -1.23 -8.05
CA ARG A 83 -11.68 -2.34 -8.97
C ARG A 83 -13.16 -2.39 -9.34
N HIS A 84 -13.49 -1.96 -10.55
CA HIS A 84 -14.83 -2.10 -11.11
C HIS A 84 -14.96 -3.47 -11.83
N PRO A 85 -16.12 -4.15 -11.72
CA PRO A 85 -16.34 -5.42 -12.44
C PRO A 85 -16.18 -5.30 -13.96
N ASP A 86 -16.45 -4.12 -14.51
CA ASP A 86 -16.39 -3.82 -15.94
C ASP A 86 -15.05 -3.20 -16.38
N ASP A 87 -14.04 -3.14 -15.51
CA ASP A 87 -12.74 -2.57 -15.86
C ASP A 87 -12.04 -3.49 -16.87
N THR A 88 -12.07 -3.08 -18.15
CA THR A 88 -11.30 -3.73 -19.22
C THR A 88 -9.85 -3.24 -19.25
N GLU A 89 -9.58 -2.08 -18.66
CA GLU A 89 -8.27 -1.42 -18.62
C GLU A 89 -7.58 -1.59 -17.27
N PRO A 90 -6.24 -1.68 -17.24
CA PRO A 90 -5.50 -1.82 -15.99
C PRO A 90 -5.61 -0.56 -15.13
N TYR A 91 -5.81 -0.74 -13.81
CA TYR A 91 -5.80 0.35 -12.84
C TYR A 91 -4.39 0.97 -12.75
N LEU A 92 -4.18 2.09 -13.44
CA LEU A 92 -2.90 2.82 -13.45
C LEU A 92 -3.08 4.25 -12.96
N GLN A 93 -2.24 4.69 -12.03
CA GLN A 93 -2.31 6.01 -11.40
C GLN A 93 -0.92 6.64 -11.22
N PRO A 94 -0.80 7.98 -11.16
CA PRO A 94 0.44 8.64 -10.78
C PRO A 94 0.94 8.19 -9.41
N LEU A 95 2.27 8.10 -9.21
CA LEU A 95 2.83 7.64 -7.93
C LEU A 95 2.33 8.48 -6.75
N LEU A 96 2.19 9.80 -6.94
CA LEU A 96 1.64 10.72 -5.93
C LEU A 96 0.28 10.24 -5.41
N GLN A 97 -0.63 9.88 -6.32
CA GLN A 97 -1.98 9.47 -5.95
C GLN A 97 -1.98 8.13 -5.22
N LEU A 98 -1.16 7.17 -5.67
CA LEU A 98 -1.04 5.86 -5.03
C LEU A 98 -0.49 6.00 -3.60
N LEU A 99 0.55 6.82 -3.40
CA LEU A 99 1.14 7.06 -2.08
C LEU A 99 0.12 7.67 -1.12
N VAL A 100 -0.63 8.69 -1.57
CA VAL A 100 -1.66 9.32 -0.73
C VAL A 100 -2.83 8.37 -0.48
N HIS A 101 -3.32 7.68 -1.51
CA HIS A 101 -4.50 6.81 -1.39
C HIS A 101 -4.23 5.61 -0.47
N TYR A 102 -3.05 5.00 -0.57
CA TYR A 102 -2.68 3.80 0.19
C TYR A 102 -1.75 4.08 1.38
N ARG A 103 -1.65 5.33 1.85
CA ARG A 103 -0.76 5.73 2.95
C ARG A 103 -0.95 4.96 4.26
N HIS A 104 -2.16 4.45 4.51
CA HIS A 104 -2.47 3.67 5.71
C HIS A 104 -2.23 2.16 5.56
N SER A 105 -1.73 1.70 4.40
CA SER A 105 -1.32 0.31 4.24
C SER A 105 -0.17 -0.04 5.20
N SER A 106 0.11 -1.32 5.37
CA SER A 106 1.11 -1.88 6.27
C SER A 106 2.22 -2.55 5.48
N CYS A 107 3.45 -2.40 5.94
CA CYS A 107 4.61 -3.07 5.38
C CYS A 107 5.64 -3.31 6.49
N LYS A 108 6.42 -4.39 6.37
CA LYS A 108 7.52 -4.66 7.30
C LYS A 108 8.77 -3.89 6.88
N ASP A 109 9.07 -3.88 5.58
CA ASP A 109 10.11 -3.07 5.00
C ASP A 109 9.51 -1.72 4.58
N PRO A 110 10.02 -0.58 5.07
CA PRO A 110 9.48 0.73 4.71
C PRO A 110 9.69 1.08 3.23
N ARG A 111 10.59 0.42 2.50
CA ARG A 111 10.81 0.63 1.05
C ARG A 111 9.67 0.07 0.20
N ASP A 112 8.98 -0.96 0.72
CA ASP A 112 7.83 -1.55 0.05
C ASP A 112 6.67 -0.56 -0.13
N ARG A 113 6.67 0.54 0.63
CA ARG A 113 5.75 1.68 0.42
C ARG A 113 5.78 2.24 -1.01
N VAL A 114 6.92 2.14 -1.67
CA VAL A 114 7.09 2.55 -3.07
C VAL A 114 7.11 1.33 -3.98
N PHE A 115 7.88 0.30 -3.63
CA PHE A 115 8.12 -0.84 -4.53
C PHE A 115 6.85 -1.64 -4.82
N ALA A 116 5.99 -1.82 -3.81
CA ALA A 116 4.71 -2.48 -3.95
C ALA A 116 3.66 -1.66 -4.71
N LEU A 117 4.00 -0.46 -5.21
CA LEU A 117 3.10 0.36 -6.03
C LEU A 117 3.57 0.50 -7.49
N LEU A 118 4.83 0.15 -7.81
CA LEU A 118 5.43 0.34 -9.15
C LEU A 118 4.63 -0.25 -10.32
N GLY A 119 4.02 -1.42 -10.13
CA GLY A 119 3.19 -2.06 -11.16
C GLY A 119 1.90 -1.29 -11.50
N LEU A 120 1.45 -0.42 -10.60
CA LEU A 120 0.25 0.42 -10.74
C LEU A 120 0.57 1.84 -11.21
N VAL A 121 1.84 2.20 -11.35
CA VAL A 121 2.26 3.54 -11.77
C VAL A 121 1.99 3.75 -13.26
N THR A 122 1.63 4.95 -13.70
CA THR A 122 1.45 5.26 -15.13
C THR A 122 2.69 4.89 -15.96
N PRO A 123 2.57 4.45 -17.23
CA PRO A 123 3.71 3.99 -18.02
C PRO A 123 4.86 5.01 -18.06
N ALA A 124 4.55 6.29 -18.32
CA ALA A 124 5.55 7.36 -18.37
C ALA A 124 6.33 7.57 -17.06
N GLU A 125 5.66 7.46 -15.91
CA GLU A 125 6.35 7.54 -14.62
C GLU A 125 7.13 6.26 -14.31
N ARG A 126 6.59 5.09 -14.68
CA ARG A 126 7.21 3.78 -14.46
C ARG A 126 8.52 3.65 -15.22
N ASP A 127 8.57 4.11 -16.47
CA ASP A 127 9.78 4.11 -17.29
C ASP A 127 10.87 5.01 -16.71
N ALA A 128 10.50 6.10 -16.03
CA ALA A 128 11.46 6.95 -15.33
C ALA A 128 11.96 6.34 -14.02
N LEU A 129 11.13 5.54 -13.35
CA LEU A 129 11.46 4.91 -12.06
C LEU A 129 12.21 3.59 -12.21
N CYS A 130 12.09 2.89 -13.35
CA CYS A 130 12.69 1.57 -13.53
C CYS A 130 14.23 1.59 -13.51
N GLU A 131 14.85 2.74 -13.74
CA GLU A 131 16.30 2.92 -13.56
C GLU A 131 16.74 2.83 -12.09
N PHE A 132 15.82 3.11 -11.15
CA PHE A 132 16.14 3.21 -9.73
C PHE A 132 15.51 2.11 -8.90
N PHE A 133 14.32 1.64 -9.28
CA PHE A 133 13.50 0.77 -8.47
C PHE A 133 13.02 -0.48 -9.23
N PRO A 134 12.85 -1.61 -8.53
CA PRO A 134 13.17 -1.83 -7.12
C PRO A 134 14.67 -2.09 -6.88
N ASP A 135 15.24 -1.50 -5.83
CA ASP A 135 16.59 -1.81 -5.35
C ASP A 135 16.62 -1.87 -3.81
N TYR A 136 16.84 -3.07 -3.28
CA TYR A 136 16.91 -3.32 -1.83
C TYR A 136 18.31 -3.06 -1.23
N ASN A 137 19.28 -2.65 -2.03
CA ASN A 137 20.55 -2.14 -1.52
C ASN A 137 20.43 -0.67 -1.07
N LEU A 138 19.43 0.06 -1.57
CA LEU A 138 19.13 1.41 -1.12
C LEU A 138 18.61 1.42 0.31
N SER A 139 19.04 2.42 1.08
CA SER A 139 18.42 2.77 2.35
C SER A 139 17.01 3.33 2.14
N HIS A 140 16.19 3.31 3.19
CA HIS A 140 14.85 3.90 3.12
C HIS A 140 14.89 5.40 2.79
N ASP A 141 15.80 6.16 3.40
CA ASP A 141 15.95 7.60 3.12
C ASP A 141 16.35 7.85 1.63
N GLU A 142 17.17 6.97 1.02
CA GLU A 142 17.50 7.07 -0.42
C GLU A 142 16.28 6.82 -1.31
N VAL A 143 15.48 5.79 -1.00
CA VAL A 143 14.22 5.51 -1.71
C VAL A 143 13.28 6.72 -1.60
N VAL A 144 13.17 7.31 -0.40
CA VAL A 144 12.35 8.52 -0.18
C VAL A 144 12.86 9.69 -1.01
N VAL A 145 14.17 9.93 -1.05
CA VAL A 145 14.77 11.03 -1.81
C VAL A 145 14.53 10.88 -3.31
N ILE A 146 14.71 9.67 -3.86
CA ILE A 146 14.46 9.40 -5.27
C ILE A 146 12.97 9.54 -5.59
N ALA A 147 12.10 8.99 -4.74
CA ALA A 147 10.65 9.12 -4.93
C ALA A 147 10.21 10.59 -4.88
N LEU A 148 10.68 11.39 -3.92
CA LEU A 148 10.40 12.83 -3.86
C LEU A 148 10.91 13.57 -5.08
N ALA A 149 12.12 13.27 -5.55
CA ALA A 149 12.67 13.85 -6.78
C ALA A 149 11.77 13.54 -7.99
N HIS A 150 11.30 12.31 -8.10
CA HIS A 150 10.33 11.91 -9.12
C HIS A 150 9.01 12.68 -9.01
N LEU A 151 8.45 12.80 -7.80
CA LEU A 151 7.23 13.58 -7.57
C LEU A 151 7.41 15.06 -7.95
N MET A 152 8.55 15.67 -7.62
CA MET A 152 8.86 17.05 -7.99
C MET A 152 8.97 17.24 -9.51
N ARG A 153 9.50 16.24 -10.22
CA ARG A 153 9.61 16.24 -11.69
C ARG A 153 8.25 16.11 -12.38
N PHE A 154 7.40 15.18 -11.92
CA PHE A 154 6.13 14.86 -12.60
C PHE A 154 4.91 15.64 -12.08
N HIS A 155 4.97 16.18 -10.85
CA HIS A 155 3.85 16.86 -10.20
C HIS A 155 4.20 18.24 -9.59
N PRO A 156 4.92 19.13 -10.31
CA PRO A 156 5.48 20.36 -9.73
C PRO A 156 4.43 21.34 -9.18
N ARG A 157 3.23 21.38 -9.77
CA ARG A 157 2.15 22.30 -9.36
C ARG A 157 1.17 21.72 -8.33
N ARG A 158 1.28 20.43 -7.98
CA ARG A 158 0.23 19.72 -7.25
C ARG A 158 0.55 19.40 -5.80
N ILE A 159 1.80 19.42 -5.35
CA ILE A 159 2.09 19.07 -3.95
C ILE A 159 1.62 20.19 -3.03
N LYS A 160 0.39 20.10 -2.54
CA LYS A 160 -0.14 21.07 -1.57
C LYS A 160 0.49 20.80 -0.20
N ARG A 161 0.60 21.86 0.61
CA ARG A 161 1.21 21.78 1.95
C ARG A 161 0.53 20.75 2.87
N HIS A 162 -0.79 20.59 2.79
CA HIS A 162 -1.52 19.60 3.58
C HIS A 162 -1.31 18.16 3.08
N GLU A 163 -1.00 17.98 1.80
CA GLU A 163 -0.70 16.65 1.23
C GLU A 163 0.71 16.18 1.59
N ALA A 164 1.60 17.07 2.03
CA ALA A 164 2.97 16.70 2.35
C ALA A 164 3.05 15.68 3.49
N ASP A 165 2.21 15.82 4.51
CA ASP A 165 2.16 14.84 5.61
C ASP A 165 1.63 13.49 5.12
N ASP A 166 0.62 13.50 4.24
CA ASP A 166 0.10 12.28 3.61
C ASP A 166 1.13 11.63 2.69
N ILE A 167 1.93 12.40 1.95
CA ILE A 167 3.02 11.91 1.10
C ILE A 167 4.10 11.28 1.98
N PHE A 168 4.55 11.95 3.04
CA PHE A 168 5.57 11.39 3.93
C PHE A 168 5.05 10.14 4.64
N MET A 169 3.79 10.10 5.05
CA MET A 169 3.14 8.89 5.57
C MET A 169 3.14 7.78 4.52
N GLY A 170 2.73 8.10 3.29
CA GLY A 170 2.76 7.19 2.15
C GLY A 170 4.14 6.65 1.85
N LEU A 171 5.19 7.46 2.05
CA LEU A 171 6.59 7.09 1.90
C LEU A 171 7.19 6.38 3.14
N GLY A 172 6.40 6.12 4.18
CA GLY A 172 6.85 5.43 5.40
C GLY A 172 7.66 6.30 6.36
N VAL A 173 7.64 7.62 6.19
CA VAL A 173 8.33 8.60 7.05
C VAL A 173 7.33 9.11 8.10
N MET A 174 7.03 8.25 9.07
CA MET A 174 6.07 8.52 10.14
C MET A 174 6.66 9.47 11.19
N GLU A 175 5.85 10.42 11.68
CA GLU A 175 6.17 11.31 12.82
C GLU A 175 7.51 12.06 12.68
N ALA A 176 8.00 12.23 11.45
CA ALA A 176 9.29 12.87 11.22
C ALA A 176 9.23 14.37 11.55
N SER A 177 10.28 14.85 12.22
CA SER A 177 10.44 16.27 12.50
C SER A 177 10.42 17.10 11.21
N ALA A 178 9.96 18.35 11.31
CA ALA A 178 10.01 19.30 10.19
C ALA A 178 11.44 19.43 9.61
N THR A 179 12.47 19.24 10.44
CA THR A 179 13.88 19.23 10.02
C THR A 179 14.21 18.02 9.15
N LYS A 180 13.78 16.80 9.52
CA LYS A 180 14.00 15.60 8.69
C LYS A 180 13.28 15.74 7.34
N LYS A 181 12.02 16.17 7.34
CA LYS A 181 11.23 16.41 6.11
C LYS A 181 11.93 17.40 5.18
N ARG A 182 12.41 18.54 5.73
CA ARG A 182 13.17 19.55 4.98
C ARG A 182 14.46 18.99 4.39
N ARG A 183 15.23 18.22 5.15
CA ARG A 183 16.47 17.59 4.68
C ARG A 183 16.20 16.67 3.48
N LEU A 184 15.17 15.83 3.55
CA LEU A 184 14.81 14.90 2.48
C LEU A 184 14.42 15.65 1.19
N PHE A 185 13.63 16.71 1.28
CA PHE A 185 13.31 17.57 0.13
C PHE A 185 14.55 18.24 -0.47
N SER A 186 15.44 18.78 0.37
CA SER A 186 16.69 19.39 -0.10
C SER A 186 17.56 18.39 -0.87
N MET A 187 17.66 17.16 -0.35
CA MET A 187 18.36 16.05 -1.02
C MET A 187 17.70 15.67 -2.35
N ALA A 188 16.38 15.64 -2.42
CA ALA A 188 15.63 15.37 -3.66
C ALA A 188 15.89 16.45 -4.73
N GLY A 189 15.85 17.73 -4.36
CA GLY A 189 16.19 18.83 -5.27
C GLY A 189 17.64 18.78 -5.76
N LYS A 190 18.58 18.36 -4.91
CA LYS A 190 19.98 18.11 -5.32
C LYS A 190 20.08 16.93 -6.30
N HIS A 191 19.35 15.85 -6.06
CA HIS A 191 19.32 14.66 -6.93
C HIS A 191 18.87 15.01 -8.36
N LEU A 192 17.81 15.83 -8.51
CA LEU A 192 17.33 16.29 -9.82
C LEU A 192 18.38 17.13 -10.58
N ARG A 193 19.04 18.06 -9.89
CA ARG A 193 20.06 18.92 -10.49
C ARG A 193 21.28 18.13 -10.98
N LEU A 194 21.77 17.18 -10.18
CA LEU A 194 22.95 16.39 -10.53
C LEU A 194 22.75 15.53 -11.79
N ARG A 195 21.51 15.13 -12.08
CA ARG A 195 21.18 14.32 -13.26
C ARG A 195 20.77 15.12 -14.49
N GLY A 196 20.83 16.46 -14.45
CA GLY A 196 20.40 17.32 -15.57
C GLY A 196 18.88 17.26 -15.84
N LEU A 197 18.10 16.62 -14.96
CA LEU A 197 16.65 16.45 -15.10
C LEU A 197 15.86 17.67 -14.63
N GLY A 198 16.55 18.75 -14.25
CA GLY A 198 15.96 20.00 -13.78
C GLY A 198 15.56 20.99 -14.88
N GLU A 199 16.03 20.81 -16.12
CA GLU A 199 15.82 21.81 -17.18
C GLU A 199 14.38 21.90 -17.69
N GLN A 200 13.61 20.80 -17.70
CA GLN A 200 12.17 20.85 -17.98
C GLN A 200 11.34 21.43 -16.82
N ALA A 201 11.93 21.49 -15.62
CA ALA A 201 11.36 22.19 -14.47
C ALA A 201 11.80 23.68 -14.44
N GLY A 202 12.72 24.08 -15.32
CA GLY A 202 13.47 25.34 -15.30
C GLY A 202 12.70 26.62 -15.56
N ASN A 203 11.44 26.56 -16.00
CA ASN A 203 10.57 27.74 -16.11
C ASN A 203 9.45 27.81 -15.06
N HIS A 204 9.37 26.85 -14.13
CA HIS A 204 8.33 26.82 -13.10
C HIS A 204 8.79 26.43 -11.68
N VAL A 205 10.08 26.14 -11.47
CA VAL A 205 10.66 25.95 -10.12
C VAL A 205 11.11 27.30 -9.56
N HIS A 206 10.16 28.22 -9.42
CA HIS A 206 10.13 29.16 -8.31
C HIS A 206 9.11 28.62 -7.30
N LEU A 207 9.35 27.39 -6.83
CA LEU A 207 8.54 26.80 -5.75
C LEU A 207 9.18 27.22 -4.43
N GLU A 208 8.66 28.34 -3.93
CA GLU A 208 8.69 28.84 -2.55
C GLU A 208 9.57 28.05 -1.58
N GLN A 209 10.84 28.42 -1.52
CA GLN A 209 11.67 28.22 -0.32
C GLN A 209 10.95 28.83 0.91
N ASP A 210 10.26 29.95 0.71
CA ASP A 210 9.59 30.79 1.72
C ASP A 210 8.32 30.18 2.36
N SER A 211 7.67 29.21 1.71
CA SER A 211 6.39 28.65 2.18
C SER A 211 6.58 27.69 3.36
N TRP A 212 7.75 27.05 3.43
CA TRP A 212 8.10 26.11 4.50
C TRP A 212 8.72 26.77 5.72
N ASP A 213 9.30 27.97 5.57
CA ASP A 213 9.96 28.71 6.65
C ASP A 213 8.96 29.17 7.73
N ASN A 214 7.75 29.57 7.34
CA ASN A 214 6.70 30.04 8.24
C ASN A 214 6.06 28.94 9.14
N ALA A 215 6.37 27.66 8.90
CA ALA A 215 5.90 26.54 9.74
C ALA A 215 6.79 26.29 10.96
N ALA A 216 8.08 26.59 10.84
CA ALA A 216 9.08 26.25 11.84
C ALA A 216 8.89 27.05 13.14
N GLU A 217 8.22 28.20 13.08
CA GLU A 217 8.07 29.12 14.20
C GLU A 217 6.86 28.83 15.12
N ARG A 218 5.93 27.94 14.73
CA ARG A 218 4.70 27.70 15.52
C ARG A 218 4.67 26.39 16.32
N GLY A 219 5.67 25.52 16.18
CA GLY A 219 5.67 24.17 16.76
C GLY A 219 6.49 23.98 18.03
N GLY A 220 6.96 25.07 18.67
CA GLY A 220 7.73 24.99 19.90
C GLY A 220 6.84 25.06 21.14
N LYS A 221 6.44 23.90 21.70
CA LYS A 221 6.35 23.63 23.16
C LYS A 221 5.72 22.27 23.46
N ASN A 222 6.39 21.54 24.37
CA ASN A 222 5.94 20.42 25.22
C ASN A 222 5.79 19.04 24.51
N THR A 223 6.21 17.89 25.05
CA THR A 223 6.80 17.49 26.35
C THR A 223 7.41 16.08 26.21
N THR A 224 8.38 15.79 27.06
CA THR A 224 9.12 14.53 27.31
C THR A 224 8.27 13.35 27.82
N THR A 225 8.63 12.11 27.43
CA THR A 225 8.86 10.87 28.24
C THR A 225 8.88 9.62 27.32
N SER A 226 10.01 8.93 27.13
CA SER A 226 10.56 7.76 27.87
C SER A 226 9.95 6.38 27.50
N ASN A 227 10.74 5.62 26.72
CA ASN A 227 11.08 4.19 26.77
C ASN A 227 10.00 3.10 26.93
N ASN A 228 9.91 2.19 25.95
CA ASN A 228 10.55 0.85 25.93
C ASN A 228 9.83 -0.06 24.91
N VAL A 229 10.54 -0.67 23.96
CA VAL A 229 10.02 -1.78 23.13
C VAL A 229 11.05 -2.91 23.08
N PRO A 230 10.70 -4.17 23.39
CA PRO A 230 11.64 -5.27 23.38
C PRO A 230 11.97 -5.75 21.95
N ARG A 231 13.24 -6.14 21.76
CA ARG A 231 13.76 -6.84 20.57
C ARG A 231 13.24 -8.28 20.55
N HIS A 232 12.68 -8.76 19.42
CA HIS A 232 12.72 -10.19 19.11
C HIS A 232 12.88 -10.52 17.61
N SER A 233 13.86 -11.40 17.41
CA SER A 233 14.25 -12.32 16.32
C SER A 233 13.75 -12.18 14.88
N LYS A 234 14.75 -12.19 14.00
CA LYS A 234 14.73 -12.39 12.54
C LYS A 234 14.01 -13.69 12.15
N MET A 235 13.11 -13.60 11.17
CA MET A 235 12.73 -14.75 10.34
C MET A 235 12.57 -14.23 8.90
N GLY A 236 13.45 -14.71 8.02
CA GLY A 236 13.48 -14.37 6.61
C GLY A 236 12.62 -15.33 5.81
N TYR A 237 12.04 -14.85 4.71
CA TYR A 237 11.47 -15.69 3.67
C TYR A 237 11.89 -15.14 2.31
N TRP A 238 12.22 -16.08 1.44
CA TRP A 238 12.79 -15.89 0.11
C TRP A 238 11.76 -15.31 -0.86
N ILE A 239 12.15 -14.27 -1.58
CA ILE A 239 11.41 -13.68 -2.71
C ILE A 239 11.67 -14.58 -3.92
N LEU A 240 10.61 -15.16 -4.49
CA LEU A 240 10.63 -15.63 -5.87
C LEU A 240 9.69 -14.76 -6.68
N ALA A 241 10.29 -14.03 -7.63
CA ALA A 241 9.60 -13.23 -8.61
C ALA A 241 9.11 -14.10 -9.79
N LEU A 242 7.89 -13.78 -10.25
CA LEU A 242 7.39 -13.83 -11.63
C LEU A 242 7.17 -15.19 -12.35
N VAL A 243 5.88 -15.59 -12.43
CA VAL A 243 5.19 -16.01 -13.68
C VAL A 243 3.70 -15.58 -13.57
N PRO A 244 3.06 -14.99 -14.61
CA PRO A 244 1.66 -14.57 -14.54
C PRO A 244 0.73 -15.77 -14.72
N GLY A 245 -0.27 -15.92 -13.85
CA GLY A 245 -1.36 -16.88 -14.10
C GLY A 245 -2.21 -17.32 -12.91
N CYS A 246 -1.67 -17.40 -11.70
CA CYS A 246 -2.43 -17.71 -10.47
C CYS A 246 -1.45 -17.68 -9.30
N PHE A 247 -1.50 -16.66 -8.43
CA PHE A 247 -0.80 -16.73 -7.15
C PHE A 247 -1.62 -16.10 -6.03
N LEU A 248 -2.15 -16.99 -5.18
CA LEU A 248 -2.65 -16.75 -3.84
C LEU A 248 -1.70 -17.46 -2.88
N PHE A 249 -1.18 -16.75 -1.88
CA PHE A 249 -0.40 -17.38 -0.81
C PHE A 249 -1.09 -17.23 0.55
N LEU A 250 -1.76 -18.33 0.92
CA LEU A 250 -1.91 -18.94 2.24
C LEU A 250 -2.13 -18.03 3.45
N MET A 251 -3.40 -17.96 3.88
CA MET A 251 -3.74 -17.85 5.30
C MET A 251 -3.39 -19.15 6.03
N GLN A 252 -2.47 -19.10 6.99
CA GLN A 252 -2.24 -20.23 7.89
C GLN A 252 -3.47 -20.44 8.81
N PRO A 253 -3.97 -21.67 8.98
CA PRO A 253 -5.17 -21.97 9.79
C PRO A 253 -5.07 -21.67 11.28
N SER A 254 -3.90 -21.29 11.80
CA SER A 254 -3.61 -21.18 13.23
C SER A 254 -4.28 -19.99 13.94
N LEU A 255 -5.11 -19.20 13.23
CA LEU A 255 -5.79 -18.02 13.76
C LEU A 255 -7.32 -18.19 13.87
N LEU A 256 -7.87 -19.36 13.55
CA LEU A 256 -9.30 -19.65 13.70
C LEU A 256 -9.60 -20.38 15.03
N PRO A 257 -10.70 -20.05 15.73
CA PRO A 257 -11.13 -20.76 16.93
C PRO A 257 -11.26 -22.28 16.71
N SER A 258 -10.82 -23.06 17.70
CA SER A 258 -10.73 -24.54 17.63
C SER A 258 -12.03 -25.26 17.29
N TRP A 259 -13.20 -24.63 17.45
CA TRP A 259 -14.50 -25.21 17.12
C TRP A 259 -14.84 -25.18 15.62
N LEU A 260 -14.19 -24.32 14.81
CA LEU A 260 -14.31 -24.33 13.33
C LEU A 260 -13.65 -25.58 12.70
N GLY A 261 -12.78 -26.29 13.43
CA GLY A 261 -12.11 -27.50 12.96
C GLY A 261 -13.03 -28.71 12.76
N ARG A 262 -14.27 -28.67 13.26
CA ARG A 262 -15.23 -29.79 13.12
C ARG A 262 -15.81 -29.93 11.72
N TRP A 263 -15.83 -28.86 10.93
CA TRP A 263 -16.29 -28.86 9.54
C TRP A 263 -15.11 -28.89 8.53
N TRP A 264 -13.90 -29.15 9.03
CA TRP A 264 -12.64 -28.91 8.32
C TRP A 264 -11.85 -30.21 8.02
N ARG A 265 -12.54 -31.35 7.89
CA ARG A 265 -11.97 -32.57 7.29
C ARG A 265 -12.62 -32.86 5.94
#